data_AF-A0A3C1MVJ4-F1
#
_entry.id   AF-A0A3C1MVJ4-F1
#
_cell.length_a   1.000
_cell.length_b   1.000
_cell.length_c   1.000
_cell.angle_alpha   90.00
_cell.angle_beta   90.00
_cell.angle_gamma   90.00
#
_symmetry.space_group_name_H-M   'P 1'
#
loop_
_entity.id
_entity.type
_entity.pdbx_description
1 polymer ?
#
loop_
_entity_poly.entity_id
_entity_poly.type
_entity_poly.pdbx_seq_one_letter_code
_entity_poly.pdbx_strand_id
1 'polypeptide(L)'
;MTHVVTESCIRCKYTDCVTVCPVDCFHEGSNFLAIDPVECIDCALCVPECPVDAIFLDTNLPEGQEEYLEINERLAAHWPVIIQKKPALPDAEKWGKVQNKRRYLDEGKAAAEAPMPKPPLPLEEYKRTPEFDADSIPQGLRHDHRTKAGIWGRIVLLDGGLRYCLDDGSRQSWLLTPEREAWIPPDVPHHVEMVGPVRFYVSFWR
;
A
#
# COMPACT_ATOMS: atom_id res chain seq x y z
N MET A 1 -10.95 5.00 18.38
CA MET A 1 -10.79 6.39 17.90
C MET A 1 -9.60 6.37 16.98
N THR A 2 -9.66 7.14 15.90
CA THR A 2 -8.60 7.23 14.89
C THR A 2 -8.32 8.68 14.54
N HIS A 3 -7.13 8.93 14.02
CA HIS A 3 -6.85 10.17 13.31
C HIS A 3 -7.30 10.05 11.85
N VAL A 4 -7.58 11.21 11.24
CA VAL A 4 -8.16 11.33 9.90
C VAL A 4 -7.40 12.42 9.15
N VAL A 5 -6.94 12.10 7.94
CA VAL A 5 -6.39 13.11 7.02
C VAL A 5 -7.54 13.79 6.28
N THR A 6 -7.50 15.11 6.21
CA THR A 6 -8.60 15.95 5.70
C THR A 6 -8.20 16.70 4.44
N GLU A 7 -9.11 17.52 3.88
CA GLU A 7 -8.94 18.14 2.56
C GLU A 7 -7.63 18.92 2.39
N SER A 8 -7.10 19.47 3.49
CA SER A 8 -5.87 20.25 3.51
C SER A 8 -4.66 19.49 2.93
N CYS A 9 -4.63 18.16 3.03
CA CYS A 9 -3.54 17.35 2.47
C CYS A 9 -3.55 17.28 0.94
N ILE A 10 -4.72 17.41 0.30
CA ILE A 10 -4.90 17.23 -1.15
C ILE A 10 -3.96 18.16 -1.93
N ARG A 11 -3.11 17.57 -2.77
CA ARG A 11 -2.08 18.22 -3.61
C ARG A 11 -0.94 18.93 -2.88
N CYS A 12 -0.97 19.01 -1.56
CA CYS A 12 0.21 19.34 -0.76
C CYS A 12 1.07 18.09 -0.58
N LYS A 13 0.46 17.06 0.00
CA LYS A 13 1.05 15.75 0.29
C LYS A 13 2.46 15.87 0.89
N TYR A 14 2.57 16.69 1.93
CA TYR A 14 3.70 16.62 2.85
C TYR A 14 3.67 15.25 3.55
N THR A 15 4.83 14.67 3.81
CA THR A 15 4.95 13.31 4.36
C THR A 15 5.73 13.28 5.67
N ASP A 16 5.88 14.44 6.33
CA ASP A 16 6.54 14.59 7.63
C ASP A 16 5.88 13.71 8.70
N CYS A 17 4.54 13.71 8.73
CA CYS A 17 3.70 12.86 9.58
C CYS A 17 4.01 11.35 9.51
N VAL A 18 4.50 10.86 8.37
CA VAL A 18 4.84 9.43 8.19
C VAL A 18 5.99 9.03 9.11
N THR A 19 6.96 9.92 9.32
CA THR A 19 8.18 9.60 10.07
C THR A 19 7.99 9.44 11.57
N VAL A 20 6.84 9.88 12.09
CA VAL A 20 6.52 9.87 13.52
C VAL A 20 5.41 8.88 13.87
N CYS A 21 4.82 8.21 12.89
CA CYS A 21 3.80 7.20 13.14
C CYS A 21 4.45 5.92 13.70
N PRO A 22 4.13 5.49 14.93
CA PRO A 22 4.77 4.32 15.54
C PRO A 22 4.29 2.97 14.97
N VAL A 23 3.21 2.99 14.19
CA VAL A 23 2.53 1.80 13.66
C VAL A 23 2.39 1.85 12.14
N ASP A 24 3.07 2.78 11.47
CA ASP A 24 3.09 2.91 10.00
C ASP A 24 1.69 3.00 9.34
N CYS A 25 0.65 3.47 10.02
CA CYS A 25 -0.75 3.44 9.52
C CYS A 25 -1.08 4.42 8.36
N PHE A 26 -0.09 4.98 7.67
CA PHE A 26 -0.31 5.89 6.55
C PHE A 26 -0.24 5.16 5.21
N HIS A 27 -1.18 5.45 4.32
CA HIS A 27 -1.28 4.91 2.97
C HIS A 27 -1.23 6.01 1.92
N GLU A 28 -0.59 5.74 0.78
CA GLU A 28 -0.19 6.77 -0.17
C GLU A 28 -0.92 6.69 -1.52
N GLY A 29 -1.70 7.74 -1.82
CA GLY A 29 -2.24 8.02 -3.14
C GLY A 29 -1.36 8.94 -3.95
N SER A 30 -1.72 9.23 -5.20
CA SER A 30 -0.94 10.13 -6.05
C SER A 30 -0.79 11.54 -5.45
N ASN A 31 -1.85 12.05 -4.80
CA ASN A 31 -1.90 13.43 -4.28
C ASN A 31 -2.48 13.59 -2.86
N PHE A 32 -2.63 12.50 -2.12
CA PHE A 32 -3.23 12.46 -0.78
C PHE A 32 -2.61 11.34 0.06
N LEU A 33 -2.66 11.47 1.38
CA LEU A 33 -2.34 10.40 2.33
C LEU A 33 -3.63 10.02 3.07
N ALA A 34 -3.85 8.73 3.30
CA ALA A 34 -4.93 8.21 4.11
C ALA A 34 -4.37 7.55 5.38
N ILE A 35 -5.07 7.68 6.51
CA ILE A 35 -4.77 6.92 7.73
C ILE A 35 -5.67 5.69 7.78
N ASP A 36 -5.09 4.51 8.02
CA ASP A 36 -5.87 3.30 8.30
C ASP A 36 -6.48 3.39 9.71
N PRO A 37 -7.81 3.38 9.85
CA PRO A 37 -8.47 3.52 11.14
C PRO A 37 -8.37 2.28 12.04
N VAL A 38 -8.03 1.13 11.48
CA VAL A 38 -7.83 -0.13 12.20
C VAL A 38 -6.42 -0.19 12.81
N GLU A 39 -5.41 0.29 12.06
CA GLU A 39 -4.03 0.31 12.54
C GLU A 39 -3.71 1.51 13.44
N CYS A 40 -4.40 2.63 13.27
CA CYS A 40 -4.17 3.83 14.07
C CYS A 40 -4.42 3.58 15.57
N ILE A 41 -3.42 3.89 16.40
CA ILE A 41 -3.49 3.74 17.87
C ILE A 41 -3.76 5.04 18.63
N ASP A 42 -4.22 6.09 17.93
CA ASP A 42 -4.62 7.36 18.56
C ASP A 42 -3.52 8.05 19.41
N CYS A 43 -2.25 7.96 18.98
CA CYS A 43 -1.12 8.54 19.73
C CYS A 43 -0.89 10.04 19.47
N ALA A 44 -1.54 10.63 18.46
CA ALA A 44 -1.47 12.04 18.05
C ALA A 44 -0.09 12.60 17.66
N LEU A 45 0.97 11.78 17.58
CA LEU A 45 2.31 12.23 17.22
C LEU A 45 2.39 12.89 15.83
N CYS A 46 1.55 12.45 14.90
CA CYS A 46 1.54 12.94 13.52
C CYS A 46 0.89 14.32 13.34
N VAL A 47 0.03 14.75 14.26
CA VAL A 47 -0.75 15.99 14.16
C VAL A 47 0.14 17.24 14.04
N PRO A 48 1.09 17.50 14.95
CA PRO A 48 1.93 18.70 14.88
C PRO A 48 2.93 18.69 13.72
N GLU A 49 3.17 17.53 13.10
CA GLU A 49 4.16 17.40 12.01
C GLU A 49 3.61 17.80 10.65
N CYS A 50 2.28 17.91 10.49
CA CYS A 50 1.69 18.29 9.21
C CYS A 50 1.77 19.82 9.02
N PRO A 51 2.53 20.35 8.03
CA PRO A 51 2.71 21.80 7.88
C PRO A 51 1.45 22.58 7.46
N VAL A 52 0.36 21.86 7.14
CA VAL A 52 -0.92 22.42 6.68
C VAL A 52 -2.07 21.96 7.56
N ASP A 53 -1.78 21.46 8.77
CA ASP A 53 -2.74 21.06 9.79
C ASP A 53 -3.85 20.14 9.23
N ALA A 54 -3.47 19.12 8.46
CA ALA A 54 -4.45 18.28 7.75
C ALA A 54 -4.97 17.09 8.56
N ILE A 55 -4.49 16.87 9.80
CA ILE A 55 -4.74 15.65 10.55
C ILE A 55 -5.52 15.99 11.82
N PHE A 56 -6.66 15.34 12.00
CA PHE A 56 -7.58 15.59 13.12
C PHE A 56 -8.01 14.25 13.75
N LEU A 57 -8.44 14.30 15.01
CA LEU A 57 -9.16 13.19 15.62
C LEU A 57 -10.53 13.02 14.96
N ASP A 58 -11.00 11.79 14.77
CA ASP A 58 -12.31 11.46 14.20
C ASP A 58 -13.50 12.20 14.84
N THR A 59 -13.41 12.51 16.14
CA THR A 59 -14.42 13.29 16.88
C THR A 59 -14.20 14.81 16.88
N ASN A 60 -13.15 15.32 16.24
CA ASN A 60 -12.80 16.74 16.23
C ASN A 60 -12.45 17.22 14.81
N LEU A 61 -13.22 16.76 13.83
CA LEU A 61 -13.10 17.20 12.45
C LEU A 61 -13.60 18.65 12.29
N PRO A 62 -12.99 19.45 11.40
CA PRO A 62 -13.57 20.70 10.96
C PRO A 62 -14.98 20.46 10.38
N GLU A 63 -15.88 21.43 10.58
CA GLU A 63 -17.27 21.35 10.10
C GLU A 63 -17.33 21.08 8.59
N GLY A 64 -18.13 20.08 8.19
CA GLY A 64 -18.31 19.71 6.79
C GLY A 64 -17.24 18.79 6.21
N GLN A 65 -16.33 18.26 7.04
CA GLN A 65 -15.28 17.32 6.63
C GLN A 65 -15.50 15.89 7.13
N GLU A 66 -16.71 15.56 7.57
CA GLU A 66 -17.08 14.24 8.10
C GLU A 66 -16.92 13.12 7.04
N GLU A 67 -17.03 13.44 5.75
CA GLU A 67 -16.81 12.49 4.65
C GLU A 67 -15.38 11.89 4.64
N TYR A 68 -14.42 12.57 5.27
CA TYR A 68 -13.03 12.11 5.29
C TYR A 68 -12.82 10.86 6.14
N LEU A 69 -13.76 10.51 7.03
CA LEU A 69 -13.76 9.24 7.74
C LEU A 69 -13.79 8.06 6.75
N GLU A 70 -14.81 8.03 5.89
CA GLU A 70 -14.99 6.98 4.89
C GLU A 70 -13.89 7.01 3.82
N ILE A 71 -13.43 8.21 3.43
CA ILE A 71 -12.34 8.36 2.46
C ILE A 71 -11.05 7.74 2.99
N ASN A 72 -10.68 7.99 4.25
CA ASN A 72 -9.45 7.44 4.82
C ASN A 72 -9.52 5.91 4.91
N GLU A 73 -10.61 5.38 5.47
CA GLU A 73 -10.84 3.93 5.57
C GLU A 73 -10.77 3.25 4.19
N ARG A 74 -11.54 3.74 3.23
CA ARG A 74 -11.63 3.14 1.90
C ARG A 74 -10.32 3.23 1.13
N LEU A 75 -9.60 4.35 1.21
CA LEU A 75 -8.35 4.53 0.47
C LEU A 75 -7.19 3.77 1.12
N ALA A 76 -7.11 3.75 2.46
CA ALA A 76 -6.11 2.95 3.17
C ALA A 76 -6.23 1.45 2.84
N ALA A 77 -7.45 0.93 2.70
CA ALA A 77 -7.67 -0.46 2.31
C ALA A 77 -7.05 -0.85 0.94
N HIS A 78 -6.83 0.11 0.03
CA HIS A 78 -6.37 -0.15 -1.34
C HIS A 78 -5.02 0.47 -1.70
N TRP A 79 -4.59 1.50 -0.99
CA TRP A 79 -3.30 2.16 -1.23
C TRP A 79 -2.19 1.47 -0.45
N PRO A 80 -0.94 1.48 -0.95
CA PRO A 80 0.21 0.92 -0.26
C PRO A 80 0.56 1.78 0.94
N VAL A 81 1.10 1.12 1.96
CA VAL A 81 1.65 1.77 3.14
C VAL A 81 2.85 2.62 2.73
N ILE A 82 2.93 3.84 3.27
CA ILE A 82 4.12 4.70 3.20
C ILE A 82 4.80 4.72 4.55
N ILE A 83 6.09 4.36 4.54
CA ILE A 83 6.92 4.18 5.74
C ILE A 83 8.11 5.13 5.79
N GLN A 84 8.31 5.92 4.73
CA GLN A 84 9.43 6.82 4.58
C GLN A 84 8.96 8.16 4.05
N LYS A 85 9.60 9.23 4.53
CA LYS A 85 9.40 10.58 4.02
C LYS A 85 9.76 10.64 2.53
N LYS A 86 8.87 11.23 1.74
CA LYS A 86 9.07 11.61 0.34
C LYS A 86 9.03 13.13 0.18
N PRO A 87 9.69 13.69 -0.83
CA PRO A 87 9.53 15.11 -1.15
C PRO A 87 8.05 15.45 -1.35
N ALA A 88 7.63 16.61 -0.83
CA ALA A 88 6.29 17.13 -1.10
C ALA A 88 6.09 17.37 -2.60
N LEU A 89 4.84 17.50 -3.03
CA LEU A 89 4.54 17.78 -4.44
C LEU A 89 5.10 19.15 -4.87
N PRO A 90 5.47 19.35 -6.15
CA PRO A 90 6.14 20.57 -6.61
C PRO A 90 5.40 21.88 -6.27
N ASP A 91 4.07 21.85 -6.22
CA ASP A 91 3.22 23.01 -5.91
C ASP A 91 2.70 23.02 -4.47
N ALA A 92 3.27 22.24 -3.55
CA ALA A 92 2.68 21.98 -2.23
C ALA A 92 2.41 23.26 -1.42
N GLU A 93 3.33 24.23 -1.43
CA GLU A 93 3.17 25.49 -0.70
C GLU A 93 1.99 26.33 -1.22
N LYS A 94 1.79 26.33 -2.54
CA LYS A 94 0.65 26.98 -3.18
C LYS A 94 -0.64 26.28 -2.77
N TRP A 95 -0.67 24.95 -2.87
CA TRP A 95 -1.86 24.18 -2.51
C TRP A 95 -2.18 24.28 -1.03
N GLY A 96 -1.20 24.49 -0.15
CA GLY A 96 -1.43 24.62 1.31
C GLY A 96 -2.35 25.77 1.67
N LYS A 97 -2.46 26.77 0.80
CA LYS A 97 -3.27 27.98 1.00
C LYS A 97 -4.64 27.90 0.30
N VAL A 98 -4.92 26.85 -0.47
CA VAL A 98 -6.18 26.65 -1.20
C VAL A 98 -7.21 25.96 -0.30
N GLN A 99 -8.50 26.27 -0.48
CA GLN A 99 -9.61 25.65 0.24
C GLN A 99 -10.56 24.95 -0.75
N ASN A 100 -11.46 24.09 -0.28
CA ASN A 100 -12.41 23.34 -1.10
C ASN A 100 -11.71 22.43 -2.13
N LYS A 101 -10.70 21.70 -1.66
CA LYS A 101 -9.82 20.86 -2.48
C LYS A 101 -10.41 19.50 -2.82
N ARG A 102 -11.52 19.09 -2.20
CA ARG A 102 -12.17 17.78 -2.40
C ARG A 102 -12.26 17.33 -3.85
N ARG A 103 -12.62 18.25 -4.76
CA ARG A 103 -12.76 18.01 -6.22
C ARG A 103 -11.45 17.64 -6.94
N TYR A 104 -10.31 17.86 -6.29
CA TYR A 104 -8.98 17.58 -6.83
C TYR A 104 -8.37 16.31 -6.25
N LEU A 105 -9.03 15.64 -5.30
CA LEU A 105 -8.58 14.35 -4.78
C LEU A 105 -8.52 13.35 -5.94
N ASP A 106 -7.35 12.74 -6.14
CA ASP A 106 -7.19 11.63 -7.05
C ASP A 106 -7.25 10.33 -6.23
N GLU A 107 -8.39 9.65 -6.34
CA GLU A 107 -8.67 8.39 -5.65
C GLU A 107 -8.10 7.17 -6.42
N GLY A 108 -7.50 7.38 -7.60
CA GLY A 108 -6.94 6.35 -8.48
C GLY A 108 -5.56 5.84 -8.06
N LYS A 109 -5.06 4.82 -8.80
CA LYS A 109 -3.91 3.94 -8.43
C LYS A 109 -2.85 4.72 -7.65
N ALA A 110 -2.56 4.22 -6.45
CA ALA A 110 -1.50 4.63 -5.54
C ALA A 110 -0.29 5.28 -6.21
N ALA A 111 0.35 6.24 -5.53
CA ALA A 111 1.60 6.84 -6.01
C ALA A 111 2.53 5.74 -6.52
N ALA A 112 2.87 5.81 -7.82
CA ALA A 112 3.33 4.69 -8.63
C ALA A 112 4.05 3.62 -7.79
N GLU A 113 3.34 2.53 -7.50
CA GLU A 113 3.95 1.35 -6.89
C GLU A 113 5.25 1.05 -7.64
N ALA A 114 6.30 0.64 -6.92
CA ALA A 114 7.55 0.23 -7.55
C ALA A 114 7.21 -0.75 -8.69
N PRO A 115 7.87 -0.65 -9.86
CA PRO A 115 7.54 -1.53 -10.97
C PRO A 115 7.71 -2.98 -10.52
N MET A 116 6.68 -3.80 -10.74
CA MET A 116 6.76 -5.25 -10.49
C MET A 116 8.02 -5.79 -11.17
N PRO A 117 8.79 -6.66 -10.52
CA PRO A 117 9.94 -7.32 -11.14
C PRO A 117 9.57 -7.91 -12.50
N LYS A 118 10.50 -7.86 -13.45
CA LYS A 118 10.29 -8.42 -14.79
C LYS A 118 11.38 -9.45 -15.08
N PRO A 119 11.03 -10.69 -15.45
CA PRO A 119 12.01 -11.66 -15.86
C PRO A 119 12.69 -11.26 -17.18
N PRO A 120 13.95 -11.66 -17.40
CA PRO A 120 14.50 -11.70 -18.75
C PRO A 120 13.75 -12.76 -19.55
N LEU A 121 13.37 -12.45 -20.80
CA LEU A 121 12.68 -13.38 -21.69
C LEU A 121 13.65 -13.88 -22.79
N PRO A 122 13.48 -15.11 -23.30
CA PRO A 122 12.41 -16.07 -22.99
C PRO A 122 12.67 -16.87 -21.70
N LEU A 123 11.61 -17.33 -21.05
CA LEU A 123 11.63 -18.34 -19.98
C LEU A 123 10.61 -19.43 -20.29
N GLU A 124 10.82 -20.62 -19.75
CA GLU A 124 9.88 -21.72 -19.84
C GLU A 124 9.34 -22.12 -18.46
N GLU A 125 8.02 -22.29 -18.36
CA GLU A 125 7.40 -22.86 -17.17
C GLU A 125 7.79 -24.34 -17.08
N TYR A 126 8.42 -24.74 -15.98
CA TYR A 126 8.81 -26.15 -15.78
C TYR A 126 8.06 -26.81 -14.61
N LYS A 127 7.43 -26.03 -13.74
CA LYS A 127 6.70 -26.54 -12.57
C LYS A 127 5.67 -25.52 -12.08
N ARG A 128 4.58 -26.01 -11.50
CA ARG A 128 3.66 -25.19 -10.68
C ARG A 128 3.19 -25.93 -9.44
N THR A 129 2.71 -25.20 -8.44
CA THR A 129 2.03 -25.75 -7.26
C THR A 129 0.60 -26.18 -7.61
N PRO A 130 -0.08 -26.94 -6.73
CA PRO A 130 -1.53 -26.95 -6.68
C PRO A 130 -2.09 -25.52 -6.46
N GLU A 131 -3.40 -25.38 -6.66
CA GLU A 131 -4.12 -24.17 -6.24
C GLU A 131 -4.17 -24.10 -4.70
N PHE A 132 -4.04 -22.89 -4.18
CA PHE A 132 -4.25 -22.54 -2.79
C PHE A 132 -5.46 -21.63 -2.67
N ASP A 133 -6.15 -21.75 -1.55
CA ASP A 133 -7.22 -20.89 -1.06
C ASP A 133 -6.88 -20.42 0.36
N ALA A 134 -7.74 -19.58 0.95
CA ALA A 134 -7.50 -19.00 2.28
C ALA A 134 -7.19 -20.02 3.39
N ASP A 135 -7.68 -21.25 3.26
CA ASP A 135 -7.50 -22.31 4.26
C ASP A 135 -6.30 -23.22 3.98
N SER A 136 -5.80 -23.23 2.73
CA SER A 136 -4.77 -24.16 2.27
C SER A 136 -3.40 -23.54 1.99
N ILE A 137 -3.23 -22.21 2.17
CA ILE A 137 -1.92 -21.56 2.01
C ILE A 137 -0.91 -22.13 3.02
N PRO A 138 0.17 -22.79 2.55
CA PRO A 138 1.20 -23.30 3.43
C PRO A 138 1.86 -22.17 4.22
N GLN A 139 2.19 -22.44 5.49
CA GLN A 139 2.87 -21.47 6.36
C GLN A 139 4.15 -20.91 5.71
N GLY A 140 4.88 -21.73 4.95
CA GLY A 140 6.10 -21.30 4.26
C GLY A 140 5.90 -20.16 3.26
N LEU A 141 4.71 -20.01 2.66
CA LEU A 141 4.41 -18.89 1.75
C LEU A 141 4.04 -17.61 2.51
N ARG A 142 3.60 -17.74 3.77
CA ARG A 142 3.19 -16.64 4.66
C ARG A 142 4.35 -16.06 5.48
N HIS A 143 5.56 -16.57 5.28
CA HIS A 143 6.79 -16.10 5.92
C HIS A 143 7.89 -15.93 4.88
N ASP A 144 8.98 -15.28 5.29
CA ASP A 144 10.18 -15.10 4.46
C ASP A 144 10.63 -16.44 3.87
N HIS A 145 10.61 -16.48 2.55
CA HIS A 145 11.25 -17.51 1.75
C HIS A 145 11.78 -16.89 0.46
N ARG A 146 12.47 -17.71 -0.34
CA ARG A 146 12.99 -17.30 -1.64
C ARG A 146 12.88 -18.43 -2.65
N THR A 147 12.77 -18.09 -3.93
CA THR A 147 13.03 -19.05 -5.00
C THR A 147 14.54 -19.28 -5.09
N LYS A 148 14.93 -20.41 -5.68
CA LYS A 148 16.34 -20.75 -5.89
C LYS A 148 16.98 -19.79 -6.91
N ALA A 149 18.30 -19.66 -6.84
CA ALA A 149 19.09 -18.97 -7.85
C ALA A 149 18.70 -19.34 -9.28
N GLY A 150 18.47 -18.32 -10.10
CA GLY A 150 18.03 -18.43 -11.49
C GLY A 150 16.58 -18.88 -11.69
N ILE A 151 15.81 -19.15 -10.63
CA ILE A 151 14.41 -19.57 -10.75
C ILE A 151 13.47 -18.39 -10.47
N TRP A 152 12.73 -18.00 -11.49
CA TRP A 152 11.65 -17.01 -11.36
C TRP A 152 10.39 -17.70 -10.87
N GLY A 153 9.70 -17.09 -9.91
CA GLY A 153 8.34 -17.46 -9.56
C GLY A 153 7.35 -16.54 -10.28
N ARG A 154 6.13 -17.03 -10.51
CA ARG A 154 5.01 -16.21 -10.91
C ARG A 154 3.78 -16.60 -10.11
N ILE A 155 3.25 -15.65 -9.36
CA ILE A 155 1.98 -15.79 -8.64
C ILE A 155 0.85 -15.51 -9.65
N VAL A 156 -0.09 -16.43 -9.76
CA VAL A 156 -1.25 -16.30 -10.65
C VAL A 156 -2.50 -16.37 -9.80
N LEU A 157 -3.18 -15.22 -9.65
CA LEU A 157 -4.48 -15.15 -8.98
C LEU A 157 -5.56 -15.64 -9.95
N LEU A 158 -6.38 -16.55 -9.44
CA LEU A 158 -7.58 -17.04 -10.12
C LEU A 158 -8.81 -16.26 -9.67
N ASP A 159 -8.86 -15.89 -8.38
CA ASP A 159 -9.95 -15.13 -7.77
C ASP A 159 -9.48 -14.46 -6.47
N GLY A 160 -10.18 -13.40 -6.06
CA GLY A 160 -9.91 -12.70 -4.80
C GLY A 160 -8.68 -11.80 -4.81
N GLY A 161 -8.07 -11.61 -3.63
CA GLY A 161 -6.99 -10.64 -3.42
C GLY A 161 -5.85 -11.17 -2.54
N LEU A 162 -4.62 -10.92 -2.97
CA LEU A 162 -3.39 -11.30 -2.29
C LEU A 162 -2.42 -10.12 -2.29
N ARG A 163 -1.71 -9.90 -1.19
CA ARG A 163 -0.58 -8.96 -1.16
C ARG A 163 0.72 -9.74 -1.30
N TYR A 164 1.57 -9.33 -2.24
CA TYR A 164 2.92 -9.85 -2.40
C TYR A 164 3.93 -8.87 -1.82
N CYS A 165 4.81 -9.32 -0.93
CA CYS A 165 5.72 -8.48 -0.16
C CYS A 165 7.18 -8.91 -0.37
N LEU A 166 8.09 -7.96 -0.64
CA LEU A 166 9.53 -8.20 -0.61
C LEU A 166 10.09 -7.98 0.80
N ASP A 167 10.84 -8.97 1.27
CA ASP A 167 11.54 -8.96 2.56
C ASP A 167 13.04 -8.65 2.39
N ASP A 168 13.41 -7.94 1.32
CA ASP A 168 14.78 -7.55 0.98
C ASP A 168 15.22 -6.23 1.65
N GLY A 169 14.42 -5.72 2.58
CA GLY A 169 14.60 -4.42 3.22
C GLY A 169 14.01 -3.25 2.44
N SER A 170 13.57 -3.43 1.18
CA SER A 170 12.86 -2.39 0.43
C SER A 170 11.45 -2.14 0.96
N ARG A 171 10.88 -3.14 1.65
CA ARG A 171 9.48 -3.17 2.13
C ARG A 171 8.47 -2.86 1.00
N GLN A 172 8.84 -3.20 -0.24
CA GLN A 172 7.92 -3.10 -1.37
C GLN A 172 6.83 -4.17 -1.25
N SER A 173 5.60 -3.77 -1.52
CA SER A 173 4.50 -4.71 -1.63
C SER A 173 3.54 -4.31 -2.75
N TRP A 174 2.81 -5.29 -3.25
CA TRP A 174 1.83 -5.11 -4.31
C TRP A 174 0.55 -5.84 -3.96
N LEU A 175 -0.57 -5.13 -4.05
CA LEU A 175 -1.87 -5.77 -4.12
C LEU A 175 -2.02 -6.41 -5.51
N LEU A 176 -2.28 -7.71 -5.50
CA LEU A 176 -2.47 -8.51 -6.71
C LEU A 176 -3.96 -8.62 -7.02
N THR A 177 -4.26 -8.51 -8.31
CA THR A 177 -5.57 -8.82 -8.89
C THR A 177 -5.39 -9.88 -10.00
N PRO A 178 -6.44 -10.59 -10.43
CA PRO A 178 -6.33 -11.61 -11.49
C PRO A 178 -5.71 -11.09 -12.81
N GLU A 179 -5.83 -9.79 -13.09
CA GLU A 179 -5.31 -9.15 -14.30
C GLU A 179 -3.84 -8.75 -14.20
N ARG A 180 -3.26 -8.80 -12.99
CA ARG A 180 -1.89 -8.35 -12.74
C ARG A 180 -0.92 -9.52 -12.78
N GLU A 181 0.10 -9.42 -13.63
CA GLU A 181 1.24 -10.35 -13.55
C GLU A 181 2.11 -10.03 -12.33
N ALA A 182 2.36 -11.04 -11.49
CA ALA A 182 3.17 -10.92 -10.29
C ALA A 182 4.37 -11.85 -10.37
N TRP A 183 5.53 -11.29 -10.73
CA TRP A 183 6.77 -12.03 -10.89
C TRP A 183 7.64 -11.91 -9.63
N ILE A 184 8.15 -13.06 -9.19
CA ILE A 184 9.04 -13.23 -8.05
C ILE A 184 10.47 -13.38 -8.58
N PRO A 185 11.39 -12.46 -8.24
CA PRO A 185 12.78 -12.56 -8.67
C PRO A 185 13.54 -13.66 -7.92
N PRO A 186 14.55 -14.29 -8.56
CA PRO A 186 15.40 -15.29 -7.92
C PRO A 186 16.15 -14.76 -6.69
N ASP A 187 16.30 -15.60 -5.66
CA ASP A 187 17.08 -15.34 -4.44
C ASP A 187 16.62 -14.16 -3.56
N VAL A 188 15.55 -13.46 -3.93
CA VAL A 188 15.00 -12.34 -3.16
C VAL A 188 14.03 -12.86 -2.09
N PRO A 189 14.25 -12.53 -0.80
CA PRO A 189 13.31 -12.82 0.28
C PRO A 189 11.92 -12.21 0.01
N HIS A 190 10.86 -12.97 0.24
CA HIS A 190 9.48 -12.50 0.08
C HIS A 190 8.48 -13.37 0.84
N HIS A 191 7.25 -12.86 0.98
CA HIS A 191 6.09 -13.58 1.47
C HIS A 191 4.79 -13.06 0.83
N VAL A 192 3.67 -13.72 1.14
CA VAL A 192 2.33 -13.26 0.77
C VAL A 192 1.44 -13.07 2.00
N GLU A 193 0.60 -12.05 1.94
CA GLU A 193 -0.44 -11.77 2.95
C GLU A 193 -1.82 -11.86 2.30
N MET A 194 -2.79 -12.41 3.03
CA MET A 194 -4.17 -12.47 2.57
C MET A 194 -4.85 -11.13 2.80
N VAL A 195 -5.50 -10.60 1.76
CA VAL A 195 -6.29 -9.36 1.84
C VAL A 195 -7.79 -9.67 1.89
N GLY A 196 -8.16 -10.94 1.73
CA GLY A 196 -9.52 -11.46 1.77
C GLY A 196 -9.57 -12.91 1.29
N PRO A 197 -10.74 -13.40 0.86
CA PRO A 197 -10.82 -14.66 0.11
C PRO A 197 -9.87 -14.62 -1.08
N VAL A 198 -9.21 -15.73 -1.36
CA VAL A 198 -8.23 -15.82 -2.44
C VAL A 198 -8.22 -17.22 -3.04
N ARG A 199 -7.95 -17.30 -4.34
CA ARG A 199 -7.53 -18.53 -5.02
C ARG A 199 -6.37 -18.24 -5.94
N PHE A 200 -5.26 -18.94 -5.81
CA PHE A 200 -4.06 -18.71 -6.62
C PHE A 200 -3.17 -19.95 -6.72
N TYR A 201 -2.21 -19.94 -7.64
CA TYR A 201 -1.10 -20.89 -7.65
C TYR A 201 0.22 -20.17 -7.93
N VAL A 202 1.34 -20.85 -7.68
CA VAL A 202 2.67 -20.35 -8.03
C VAL A 202 3.27 -21.23 -9.11
N SER A 203 3.70 -20.61 -10.22
CA SER A 203 4.45 -21.25 -11.30
C SER A 203 5.92 -20.87 -11.23
N PHE A 204 6.80 -21.76 -11.69
CA PHE A 204 8.25 -21.60 -11.63
C PHE A 204 8.84 -21.71 -13.04
N TRP A 205 9.72 -20.76 -13.34
CA TRP A 205 10.22 -20.46 -14.68
C TRP A 205 11.74 -20.37 -14.66
N ARG A 206 12.40 -20.87 -15.72
CA ARG A 206 13.86 -20.79 -15.92
C ARG A 206 14.21 -20.82 -17.40
#